data_AF-A0A2P5K4P5-F1
#
_entry.id   AF-A0A2P5K4P5-F1
#
_cell.length_a   1.000
_cell.length_b   1.000
_cell.length_c   1.000
_cell.angle_alpha   90.00
_cell.angle_beta   90.00
_cell.angle_gamma   90.00
#
_symmetry.space_group_name_H-M   'P 1'
#
loop_
_entity.id
_entity.type
_entity.pdbx_description
1 polymer ?
#
loop_
_entity_poly.entity_id
_entity_poly.type
_entity_poly.pdbx_seq_one_letter_code
_entity_poly.pdbx_strand_id
1 'polypeptide(L)'
;MDDKLKTKKLLIISILIISIVSISGCTGEYNAEISIKEFEDIGNSTYFEITDDELKEYPELIRLISGQECTKSDYSSCELNSDEFKRFTDFYEMKHHEYLFSIDMKFENNLNDNIINTELMNTFESYGFPLSENYSIITSERNSWWIENKANSSEYIIWEINDELKVYKSEYIKYDFTKIGEHYYNIDFAESEYGLFW
;
A
#
# COMPACT_ATOMS: atom_id res chain seq x y z
N MET A 1 38.62 21.13 23.18
CA MET A 1 37.81 22.29 23.62
C MET A 1 36.79 22.48 22.53
N ASP A 2 35.77 21.64 22.54
CA ASP A 2 34.44 21.97 23.12
C ASP A 2 33.81 23.07 22.25
N ASP A 3 32.70 22.83 21.55
CA ASP A 3 31.42 22.59 22.20
C ASP A 3 30.34 22.30 21.13
N LYS A 4 29.23 21.69 21.57
CA LYS A 4 27.92 21.54 20.88
C LYS A 4 27.70 20.34 19.95
N LEU A 5 27.78 19.14 20.51
CA LEU A 5 26.84 18.07 20.14
C LEU A 5 25.62 18.19 21.07
N LYS A 6 24.58 18.92 20.62
CA LYS A 6 23.29 18.98 21.33
C LYS A 6 22.53 17.67 21.07
N THR A 7 22.75 16.68 21.93
CA THR A 7 21.90 15.50 22.00
C THR A 7 20.53 15.90 22.57
N LYS A 8 19.55 16.16 21.71
CA LYS A 8 18.14 16.15 22.13
C LYS A 8 17.75 14.68 22.35
N LYS A 9 17.71 14.25 23.61
CA LYS A 9 17.00 13.03 24.00
C LYS A 9 15.51 13.26 23.70
N LEU A 10 15.03 12.78 22.56
CA LEU A 10 13.60 12.68 22.30
C LEU A 10 13.10 11.47 23.10
N LEU A 11 12.47 11.77 24.23
CA LEU A 11 11.76 10.79 25.04
C LEU A 11 10.50 10.41 24.26
N ILE A 12 10.56 9.34 23.48
CA ILE A 12 9.37 8.77 22.83
C ILE A 12 8.55 8.10 23.92
N ILE A 13 7.68 8.89 24.53
CA ILE A 13 6.58 8.41 25.35
C ILE A 13 5.46 8.05 24.37
N SER A 14 5.39 6.78 23.97
CA SER A 14 4.22 6.22 23.29
C SER A 14 3.13 6.00 24.33
N ILE A 15 2.36 7.04 24.66
CA ILE A 15 1.11 6.84 25.39
C ILE A 15 0.04 6.54 24.34
N LEU A 16 -0.30 5.26 24.24
CA LEU A 16 -1.52 4.78 23.61
C LEU A 16 -2.70 5.15 24.53
N ILE A 17 -3.30 6.34 24.38
CA ILE A 17 -4.59 6.64 25.02
C ILE A 17 -5.70 6.23 24.05
N ILE A 18 -6.17 4.99 24.20
CA ILE A 18 -7.47 4.59 23.63
C ILE A 18 -8.54 5.23 24.52
N SER A 19 -9.09 6.35 24.10
CA SER A 19 -10.32 6.92 24.67
C SER A 19 -11.39 6.95 23.59
N ILE A 20 -12.12 5.85 23.45
CA ILE A 20 -13.28 5.75 22.58
C ILE A 20 -14.46 6.38 23.34
N VAL A 21 -14.88 7.58 22.93
CA VAL A 21 -16.19 8.13 23.29
C VAL A 21 -17.15 7.73 22.18
N SER A 22 -17.96 6.71 22.44
CA SER A 22 -18.99 6.23 21.52
C SER A 22 -20.13 7.24 21.41
N ILE A 23 -20.22 7.97 20.30
CA ILE A 23 -21.45 8.65 19.91
C ILE A 23 -22.23 7.69 19.01
N SER A 24 -23.13 6.93 19.63
CA SER A 24 -24.08 6.06 18.95
C SER A 24 -25.10 6.90 18.20
N GLY A 25 -25.05 6.91 16.86
CA GLY A 25 -26.08 7.61 16.08
C GLY A 25 -25.93 7.71 14.57
N CYS A 26 -24.90 7.15 13.93
CA CYS A 26 -24.78 7.18 12.46
C CYS A 26 -24.93 5.77 11.88
N THR A 27 -26.07 5.51 11.24
CA THR A 27 -26.15 4.56 10.14
C THR A 27 -25.42 5.22 8.96
N GLY A 28 -24.15 4.91 8.76
CA GLY A 28 -23.31 5.57 7.75
C GLY A 28 -22.22 4.62 7.30
N GLU A 29 -21.80 4.83 6.06
CA GLU A 29 -20.84 4.05 5.27
C GLU A 29 -19.55 3.72 6.04
N TYR A 30 -18.81 2.69 5.59
CA TYR A 30 -17.50 2.36 6.15
C TYR A 30 -16.62 3.61 6.16
N ASN A 31 -16.34 4.14 7.34
CA ASN A 31 -15.40 5.24 7.49
C ASN A 31 -14.01 4.62 7.60
N ALA A 32 -13.27 4.68 6.50
CA ALA A 32 -11.86 4.38 6.51
C ALA A 32 -11.10 5.64 6.97
N GLU A 33 -10.13 5.44 7.84
CA GLU A 33 -9.34 6.52 8.43
C GLU A 33 -7.92 6.44 7.90
N ILE A 34 -7.40 7.58 7.45
CA ILE A 34 -5.98 7.77 7.17
C ILE A 34 -5.38 8.66 8.25
N SER A 35 -4.23 8.26 8.76
CA SER A 35 -3.41 9.07 9.65
C SER A 35 -2.17 9.53 8.89
N ILE A 36 -1.99 10.84 8.76
CA ILE A 36 -0.84 11.44 8.08
C ILE A 36 -0.05 12.29 9.07
N LYS A 37 1.25 12.03 9.14
CA LYS A 37 2.18 12.81 9.95
C LYS A 37 3.45 13.14 9.18
N GLU A 38 3.74 14.43 9.07
CA GLU A 38 4.94 14.94 8.42
C GLU A 38 6.16 14.94 9.36
N PHE A 39 7.35 14.70 8.80
CA PHE A 39 8.63 14.70 9.49
C PHE A 39 9.66 15.54 8.74
N GLU A 40 10.42 16.36 9.47
CA GLU A 40 11.51 17.19 8.91
C GLU A 40 12.80 16.39 8.63
N ASP A 41 13.05 15.34 9.40
CA ASP A 41 14.25 14.48 9.31
C ASP A 41 13.88 13.05 9.70
N ILE A 42 14.23 12.10 8.84
CA ILE A 42 13.99 10.67 9.02
C ILE A 42 15.28 9.90 9.38
N GLY A 43 16.42 10.57 9.48
CA GLY A 43 17.72 9.95 9.78
C GLY A 43 18.11 8.88 8.75
N ASN A 44 18.34 7.65 9.22
CA ASN A 44 18.71 6.50 8.39
C ASN A 44 17.53 5.59 8.04
N SER A 45 16.29 6.03 8.27
CA SER A 45 15.11 5.24 7.94
C SER A 45 14.92 5.11 6.43
N THR A 46 14.23 4.05 6.05
CA THR A 46 13.89 3.78 4.64
C THR A 46 12.63 4.54 4.25
N TYR A 47 12.55 4.91 2.97
CA TYR A 47 11.35 5.49 2.39
C TYR A 47 11.13 4.97 0.98
N PHE A 48 9.88 5.01 0.54
CA PHE A 48 9.55 4.96 -0.88
C PHE A 48 9.07 6.33 -1.34
N GLU A 49 9.24 6.62 -2.62
CA GLU A 49 8.91 7.91 -3.21
C GLU A 49 7.63 7.80 -4.06
N ILE A 50 6.71 8.73 -3.82
CA ILE A 50 5.58 9.02 -4.69
C ILE A 50 5.94 10.29 -5.46
N THR A 51 6.03 10.15 -6.78
CA THR A 51 6.32 11.28 -7.65
C THR A 51 5.09 12.17 -7.85
N ASP A 52 5.28 13.43 -8.23
CA ASP A 52 4.18 14.34 -8.54
C ASP A 52 3.27 13.80 -9.67
N ASP A 53 3.83 13.06 -10.62
CA ASP A 53 3.07 12.46 -11.72
C ASP A 53 2.18 11.31 -11.24
N GLU A 54 2.68 10.47 -10.33
CA GLU A 54 1.86 9.43 -9.70
C GLU A 54 0.80 10.04 -8.77
N LEU A 55 1.16 11.08 -8.02
CA LEU A 55 0.27 11.72 -7.06
C LEU A 55 -0.93 12.40 -7.72
N LYS A 56 -0.79 12.90 -8.96
CA LYS A 56 -1.89 13.51 -9.74
C LYS A 56 -3.08 12.59 -9.93
N GLU A 57 -2.85 11.29 -9.93
CA GLU A 57 -3.92 10.29 -10.04
C GLU A 57 -4.77 10.20 -8.76
N TYR A 58 -4.28 10.73 -7.62
CA TYR A 58 -4.89 10.64 -6.30
C TYR A 58 -5.20 12.03 -5.71
N PRO A 59 -6.16 12.79 -6.28
CA PRO A 59 -6.48 14.15 -5.83
C PRO A 59 -6.96 14.21 -4.37
N GLU A 60 -7.63 13.17 -3.88
CA GLU A 60 -8.01 13.09 -2.48
C GLU A 60 -6.79 12.97 -1.58
N LEU A 61 -5.79 12.14 -1.92
CA LEU A 61 -4.55 12.07 -1.15
C LEU A 61 -3.83 13.43 -1.09
N ILE A 62 -3.80 14.19 -2.19
CA ILE A 62 -3.26 15.56 -2.21
C ILE A 62 -4.02 16.46 -1.22
N ARG A 63 -5.36 16.42 -1.24
CA ARG A 63 -6.22 17.17 -0.32
C ARG A 63 -5.86 16.83 1.13
N LEU A 64 -5.67 15.55 1.42
CA LEU A 64 -5.40 15.04 2.77
C LEU A 64 -4.00 15.40 3.29
N ILE A 65 -2.97 15.27 2.44
CA ILE A 65 -1.60 15.69 2.77
C ILE A 65 -1.55 17.20 3.06
N SER A 66 -2.39 18.00 2.39
CA SER A 66 -2.49 19.44 2.67
C SER A 66 -3.15 19.76 4.03
N GLY A 67 -3.68 18.75 4.72
CA GLY A 67 -4.37 18.88 6.00
C GLY A 67 -5.75 19.54 5.90
N GLN A 68 -6.33 19.62 4.70
CA GLN A 68 -7.67 20.13 4.49
C GLN A 68 -8.71 19.13 5.03
N GLU A 69 -9.66 19.62 5.84
CA GLU A 69 -10.77 18.83 6.42
C GLU A 69 -10.35 17.66 7.32
N CYS A 70 -9.07 17.56 7.67
CA CYS A 70 -8.59 16.61 8.66
C CYS A 70 -8.84 17.13 10.08
N THR A 71 -9.17 16.22 10.99
CA THR A 71 -9.24 16.53 12.41
C THR A 71 -7.81 16.69 12.94
N LYS A 72 -7.46 17.90 13.35
CA LYS A 72 -6.12 18.22 13.85
C LYS A 72 -5.92 17.65 15.25
N SER A 73 -5.19 16.55 15.37
CA SER A 73 -4.56 16.09 16.60
C SER A 73 -3.04 16.01 16.40
N ASP A 74 -2.29 15.37 17.31
CA ASP A 74 -0.86 15.04 17.08
C ASP A 74 -0.66 14.15 15.83
N TYR A 75 -1.76 13.55 15.35
CA TYR A 75 -1.93 12.93 14.05
C TYR A 75 -3.08 13.63 13.31
N SER A 76 -2.92 13.91 12.02
CA SER A 76 -4.05 14.37 11.20
C SER A 76 -4.83 13.12 10.81
N SER A 77 -5.98 12.92 11.47
CA SER A 77 -6.95 11.90 11.09
C SER A 77 -7.88 12.49 10.05
N CYS A 78 -8.01 11.81 8.92
CA CYS A 78 -8.86 12.25 7.85
C CYS A 78 -9.76 11.11 7.37
N GLU A 79 -11.01 11.44 7.08
CA GLU A 79 -11.97 10.50 6.50
C GLU A 79 -11.71 10.37 4.99
N LEU A 80 -11.67 9.14 4.50
CA LEU A 80 -11.79 8.83 3.08
C LEU A 80 -13.09 8.07 2.83
N ASN A 81 -13.68 8.31 1.65
CA ASN A 81 -14.66 7.37 1.12
C ASN A 81 -13.97 6.02 0.82
N SER A 82 -14.75 4.94 0.82
CA SER A 82 -14.23 3.58 0.66
C SER A 82 -13.48 3.35 -0.65
N ASP A 83 -13.93 3.98 -1.75
CA ASP A 83 -13.36 3.75 -3.08
C ASP A 83 -11.97 4.38 -3.19
N GLU A 84 -11.79 5.60 -2.69
CA GLU A 84 -10.51 6.30 -2.65
C GLU A 84 -9.56 5.65 -1.64
N PHE A 85 -10.06 5.24 -0.48
CA PHE A 85 -9.27 4.47 0.48
C PHE A 85 -8.72 3.20 -0.14
N LYS A 86 -9.58 2.44 -0.82
CA LYS A 86 -9.19 1.23 -1.53
C LYS A 86 -8.14 1.54 -2.60
N ARG A 87 -8.42 2.50 -3.47
CA ARG A 87 -7.52 2.87 -4.57
C ARG A 87 -6.14 3.29 -4.06
N PHE A 88 -6.08 4.01 -2.94
CA PHE A 88 -4.82 4.42 -2.34
C PHE A 88 -4.11 3.27 -1.62
N THR A 89 -4.85 2.39 -0.94
CA THR A 89 -4.28 1.20 -0.29
C THR A 89 -3.66 0.27 -1.34
N ASP A 90 -4.36 0.00 -2.44
CA ASP A 90 -3.86 -0.83 -3.54
C ASP A 90 -2.54 -0.23 -4.10
N PHE A 91 -2.51 1.09 -4.33
CA PHE A 91 -1.29 1.79 -4.76
C PHE A 91 -0.13 1.68 -3.77
N TYR A 92 -0.43 1.82 -2.47
CA TYR A 92 0.57 1.74 -1.41
C TYR A 92 1.13 0.32 -1.29
N GLU A 93 0.26 -0.69 -1.26
CA GLU A 93 0.66 -2.10 -1.27
C GLU A 93 1.52 -2.42 -2.49
N MET A 94 1.13 -1.97 -3.69
CA MET A 94 1.92 -2.11 -4.90
C MET A 94 3.34 -1.55 -4.77
N LYS A 95 3.50 -0.37 -4.16
CA LYS A 95 4.80 0.26 -3.94
C LYS A 95 5.67 -0.50 -2.95
N HIS A 96 5.06 -1.28 -2.06
CA HIS A 96 5.74 -2.19 -1.14
C HIS A 96 6.11 -3.54 -1.77
N HIS A 97 5.81 -3.75 -3.05
CA HIS A 97 6.23 -4.91 -3.82
C HIS A 97 7.22 -4.54 -4.92
N GLU A 98 8.09 -5.47 -5.29
CA GLU A 98 9.07 -5.25 -6.35
C GLU A 98 8.40 -5.46 -7.72
N TYR A 99 8.24 -4.40 -8.51
CA TYR A 99 7.80 -4.52 -9.91
C TYR A 99 8.84 -5.29 -10.72
N LEU A 100 8.38 -6.28 -11.50
CA LEU A 100 9.24 -7.09 -12.36
C LEU A 100 9.06 -6.74 -13.84
N PHE A 101 7.86 -6.95 -14.38
CA PHE A 101 7.55 -6.73 -15.80
C PHE A 101 6.04 -6.62 -16.05
N SER A 102 5.65 -6.19 -17.25
CA SER A 102 4.25 -6.18 -17.70
C SER A 102 3.96 -7.35 -18.65
N ILE A 103 2.72 -7.83 -18.64
CA ILE A 103 2.21 -8.86 -19.55
C ILE A 103 0.93 -8.40 -20.26
N ASP A 104 0.58 -9.11 -21.32
CA ASP A 104 -0.56 -8.78 -22.17
C ASP A 104 -1.91 -9.09 -21.47
N MET A 105 -2.87 -8.16 -21.57
CA MET A 105 -4.23 -8.32 -21.04
C MET A 105 -4.95 -9.59 -21.51
N LYS A 106 -4.56 -10.18 -22.65
CA LYS A 106 -5.14 -11.46 -23.11
C LYS A 106 -5.05 -12.60 -22.08
N PHE A 107 -4.13 -12.50 -21.11
CA PHE A 107 -3.98 -13.51 -20.05
C PHE A 107 -5.03 -13.39 -18.94
N GLU A 108 -5.76 -12.27 -18.85
CA GLU A 108 -6.74 -12.00 -17.79
C GLU A 108 -7.80 -13.11 -17.68
N ASN A 109 -8.40 -13.53 -18.80
CA ASN A 109 -9.39 -14.62 -18.79
C ASN A 109 -8.82 -15.93 -18.22
N ASN A 110 -7.57 -16.26 -18.58
CA ASN A 110 -6.94 -17.47 -18.05
C ASN A 110 -6.69 -17.31 -16.54
N LEU A 111 -6.24 -16.14 -16.09
CA LEU A 111 -6.02 -15.85 -14.67
C LEU A 111 -7.33 -15.92 -13.87
N ASN A 112 -8.43 -15.40 -14.41
CA ASN A 112 -9.78 -15.51 -13.83
C ASN A 112 -10.25 -16.96 -13.71
N ASP A 113 -9.90 -17.80 -14.68
CA ASP A 113 -10.16 -19.24 -14.65
C ASP A 113 -9.13 -20.03 -13.82
N ASN A 114 -8.19 -19.36 -13.15
CA ASN A 114 -7.08 -19.94 -12.39
C ASN A 114 -6.18 -20.86 -13.23
N ILE A 115 -5.92 -20.47 -14.48
CA ILE A 115 -5.12 -21.19 -15.47
C ILE A 115 -3.84 -20.40 -15.78
N ILE A 116 -2.67 -21.02 -15.60
CA ILE A 116 -1.41 -20.55 -16.20
C ILE A 116 -1.12 -21.42 -17.42
N ASN A 117 -1.44 -20.90 -18.60
CA ASN A 117 -1.18 -21.61 -19.85
C ASN A 117 0.33 -21.56 -20.22
N THR A 118 0.73 -22.39 -21.18
CA THR A 118 2.13 -22.48 -21.64
C THR A 118 2.67 -21.13 -22.12
N GLU A 119 1.83 -20.29 -22.72
CA GLU A 119 2.26 -18.97 -23.19
C GLU A 119 2.61 -18.03 -22.03
N LEU A 120 1.80 -18.02 -20.97
CA LEU A 120 2.10 -17.25 -19.76
C LEU A 120 3.35 -17.78 -19.05
N MET A 121 3.52 -19.10 -18.94
CA MET A 121 4.75 -19.71 -18.40
C MET A 121 5.99 -19.27 -19.17
N ASN A 122 5.94 -19.34 -20.51
CA ASN A 122 7.05 -18.92 -21.36
C ASN A 122 7.33 -17.42 -21.23
N THR A 123 6.30 -16.60 -20.99
CA THR A 123 6.46 -15.16 -20.76
C THR A 123 7.28 -14.93 -19.48
N PHE A 124 6.89 -15.55 -18.37
CA PHE A 124 7.65 -15.51 -17.11
C PHE A 124 9.10 -15.97 -17.27
N GLU A 125 9.33 -17.09 -17.98
CA GLU A 125 10.68 -17.59 -18.28
C GLU A 125 11.51 -16.58 -19.10
N SER A 126 10.89 -15.94 -20.11
CA SER A 126 11.59 -14.96 -20.97
C SER A 126 12.06 -13.71 -20.23
N TYR A 127 11.39 -13.35 -19.14
CA TYR A 127 11.79 -12.27 -18.23
C TYR A 127 12.74 -12.73 -17.12
N GLY A 128 13.12 -14.02 -17.08
CA GLY A 128 14.06 -14.57 -16.10
C GLY A 128 13.40 -15.05 -14.79
N PHE A 129 12.08 -15.18 -14.76
CA PHE A 129 11.29 -15.60 -13.58
C PHE A 129 10.50 -16.88 -13.86
N PRO A 130 11.13 -18.00 -14.26
CA PRO A 130 10.41 -19.21 -14.64
C PRO A 130 9.50 -19.71 -13.51
N LEU A 131 8.24 -19.97 -13.84
CA LEU A 131 7.28 -20.61 -12.94
C LEU A 131 7.56 -22.12 -12.93
N SER A 132 7.47 -22.74 -11.76
CA SER A 132 7.52 -24.20 -11.67
C SER A 132 6.21 -24.82 -12.12
N GLU A 133 6.24 -26.10 -12.50
CA GLU A 133 5.03 -26.87 -12.84
C GLU A 133 4.06 -27.00 -11.65
N ASN A 134 4.56 -26.83 -10.42
CA ASN A 134 3.77 -26.90 -9.18
C ASN A 134 3.43 -25.50 -8.67
N TYR A 135 2.55 -24.79 -9.37
CA TYR A 135 2.03 -23.49 -8.96
C TYR A 135 0.62 -23.59 -8.35
N SER A 136 0.29 -22.65 -7.46
CA SER A 136 -1.09 -22.34 -7.07
C SER A 136 -1.44 -20.97 -7.63
N ILE A 137 -2.67 -20.78 -8.12
CA ILE A 137 -3.25 -19.43 -8.19
C ILE A 137 -4.22 -19.31 -7.03
N ILE A 138 -4.04 -18.27 -6.23
CA ILE A 138 -5.03 -17.80 -5.28
C ILE A 138 -5.59 -16.53 -5.91
N THR A 139 -6.83 -16.61 -6.41
CA THR A 139 -7.54 -15.40 -6.82
C THR A 139 -7.79 -14.59 -5.56
N SER A 140 -7.20 -13.41 -5.49
CA SER A 140 -7.63 -12.45 -4.49
C SER A 140 -8.86 -11.73 -5.04
N GLU A 141 -9.74 -11.30 -4.16
CA GLU A 141 -10.66 -10.23 -4.52
C GLU A 141 -9.83 -9.05 -5.06
N ARG A 142 -10.37 -8.27 -6.00
CA ARG A 142 -9.82 -6.98 -6.49
C ARG A 142 -8.72 -7.10 -7.56
N ASN A 143 -9.07 -7.62 -8.74
CA ASN A 143 -8.27 -7.53 -9.99
C ASN A 143 -6.79 -7.91 -9.81
N SER A 144 -6.56 -8.91 -8.96
CA SER A 144 -5.22 -9.36 -8.62
C SER A 144 -5.17 -10.87 -8.45
N TRP A 145 -4.05 -11.44 -8.87
CA TRP A 145 -3.84 -12.88 -8.87
C TRP A 145 -2.51 -13.19 -8.20
N TRP A 146 -2.58 -13.99 -7.14
CA TRP A 146 -1.42 -14.43 -6.39
C TRP A 146 -0.95 -15.77 -6.93
N ILE A 147 0.28 -15.82 -7.42
CA ILE A 147 0.91 -17.04 -7.94
C ILE A 147 1.92 -17.52 -6.90
N GLU A 148 1.60 -18.63 -6.24
CA GLU A 148 2.50 -19.30 -5.33
C GLU A 148 3.40 -20.26 -6.13
N ASN A 149 4.67 -19.93 -6.28
CA ASN A 149 5.65 -20.78 -6.97
C ASN A 149 6.36 -21.70 -5.96
N LYS A 150 5.79 -22.89 -5.74
CA LYS A 150 6.21 -23.79 -4.66
C LYS A 150 7.66 -24.28 -4.76
N ALA A 151 8.27 -24.28 -5.95
CA ALA A 151 9.62 -24.77 -6.13
C ALA A 151 10.70 -23.89 -5.48
N ASN A 152 10.48 -22.57 -5.41
CA ASN A 152 11.44 -21.62 -4.87
C ASN A 152 10.85 -20.72 -3.78
N SER A 153 9.64 -21.05 -3.29
CA SER A 153 8.89 -20.27 -2.30
C SER A 153 8.72 -18.80 -2.70
N SER A 154 8.85 -18.48 -3.98
CA SER A 154 8.60 -17.13 -4.49
C SER A 154 7.12 -16.99 -4.75
N GLU A 155 6.55 -15.89 -4.29
CA GLU A 155 5.18 -15.51 -4.55
C GLU A 155 5.21 -14.34 -5.54
N TYR A 156 4.35 -14.39 -6.54
CA TYR A 156 4.15 -13.29 -7.48
C TYR A 156 2.74 -12.76 -7.35
N ILE A 157 2.58 -11.45 -7.54
CA ILE A 157 1.27 -10.80 -7.60
C ILE A 157 1.15 -10.22 -9.00
N ILE A 158 0.08 -10.59 -9.70
CA ILE A 158 -0.30 -9.95 -10.95
C ILE A 158 -1.42 -8.98 -10.60
N TRP A 159 -1.26 -7.70 -10.97
CA TRP A 159 -2.28 -6.67 -10.81
C TRP A 159 -2.68 -6.10 -12.16
N GLU A 160 -3.97 -5.82 -12.34
CA GLU A 160 -4.47 -5.03 -13.46
C GLU A 160 -4.47 -3.54 -13.11
N ILE A 161 -3.72 -2.74 -13.86
CA ILE A 161 -3.59 -1.29 -13.66
C ILE A 161 -3.62 -0.59 -15.01
N ASN A 162 -4.59 0.31 -15.22
CA ASN A 162 -4.74 1.10 -16.45
C ASN A 162 -4.77 0.22 -17.72
N ASP A 163 -5.58 -0.83 -17.71
CA ASP A 163 -5.70 -1.80 -18.81
C ASP A 163 -4.38 -2.53 -19.16
N GLU A 164 -3.47 -2.66 -18.20
CA GLU A 164 -2.24 -3.47 -18.30
C GLU A 164 -2.12 -4.43 -17.12
N LEU A 165 -1.68 -5.66 -17.38
CA LEU A 165 -1.30 -6.60 -16.32
C LEU A 165 0.17 -6.40 -15.94
N LYS A 166 0.43 -6.16 -14.67
CA LYS A 166 1.78 -5.95 -14.11
C LYS A 166 2.12 -7.02 -13.11
N VAL A 167 3.32 -7.57 -13.23
CA VAL A 167 3.84 -8.64 -12.39
C VAL A 167 4.78 -8.06 -11.35
N TYR A 168 4.52 -8.41 -10.10
CA TYR A 168 5.29 -8.03 -8.94
C TYR A 168 5.80 -9.28 -8.22
N LYS A 169 6.95 -9.14 -7.57
CA LYS A 169 7.41 -10.11 -6.58
C LYS A 169 6.76 -9.77 -5.23
N SER A 170 6.15 -10.76 -4.60
CA SER A 170 5.59 -10.67 -3.24
C SER A 170 6.71 -10.71 -2.19
N GLU A 171 7.68 -9.81 -2.32
CA GLU A 171 8.61 -9.49 -1.25
C GLU A 171 8.13 -8.17 -0.67
N TYR A 172 7.57 -8.21 0.54
CA TYR A 172 7.13 -7.00 1.23
C TYR A 172 8.37 -6.18 1.60
N ILE A 173 8.62 -5.12 0.84
CA ILE A 173 9.69 -4.17 1.14
C ILE A 173 9.17 -3.26 2.24
N LYS A 174 9.79 -3.31 3.42
CA LYS A 174 9.39 -2.44 4.52
C LYS A 174 10.00 -1.04 4.36
N TYR A 175 9.12 -0.07 4.16
CA TYR A 175 9.43 1.34 4.24
C TYR A 175 8.90 1.93 5.54
N ASP A 176 9.71 2.75 6.21
CA ASP A 176 9.28 3.46 7.41
C ASP A 176 8.48 4.73 7.06
N PHE A 177 8.78 5.35 5.92
CA PHE A 177 8.21 6.62 5.49
C PHE A 177 7.83 6.65 4.00
N THR A 178 6.96 7.58 3.65
CA THR A 178 6.63 7.98 2.28
C THR A 178 7.25 9.34 1.99
N LYS A 179 8.02 9.47 0.92
CA LYS A 179 8.53 10.76 0.44
C LYS A 179 7.61 11.31 -0.66
N ILE A 180 7.20 12.57 -0.51
CA ILE A 180 6.37 13.29 -1.49
C ILE A 180 6.96 14.68 -1.66
N GLY A 181 7.49 14.96 -2.85
CA GLY A 181 8.31 16.16 -3.08
C GLY A 181 9.51 16.20 -2.13
N GLU A 182 9.66 17.30 -1.38
CA GLU A 182 10.75 17.50 -0.42
C GLU A 182 10.40 17.07 1.02
N HIS A 183 9.23 16.45 1.22
CA HIS A 183 8.68 16.16 2.54
C HIS A 183 8.58 14.65 2.79
N TYR A 184 8.64 14.25 4.06
CA TYR A 184 8.51 12.87 4.50
C TYR A 184 7.29 12.69 5.38
N TYR A 185 6.54 11.63 5.15
CA TYR A 185 5.30 11.33 5.83
C TYR A 185 5.30 9.91 6.38
N ASN A 186 4.78 9.73 7.58
CA ASN A 186 4.23 8.45 8.01
C ASN A 186 2.74 8.48 7.66
N ILE A 187 2.32 7.50 6.87
CA ILE A 187 0.95 7.35 6.40
C ILE A 187 0.47 5.98 6.87
N ASP A 188 -0.49 5.99 7.80
CA ASP A 188 -1.07 4.77 8.35
C ASP A 188 -2.55 4.68 7.94
N PHE A 189 -2.97 3.48 7.58
CA PHE A 189 -4.31 3.16 7.13
C PHE A 189 -5.03 2.36 8.22
N ALA A 190 -6.24 2.75 8.56
CA ALA A 190 -7.10 1.99 9.46
C ALA A 190 -8.49 1.82 8.82
N GLU A 191 -8.86 0.58 8.53
CA GLU A 191 -10.27 0.24 8.30
C GLU A 191 -10.94 0.06 9.66
N SER A 192 -12.00 0.84 9.92
CA SER A 192 -12.82 0.61 11.10
C SER A 192 -13.79 -0.55 10.82
N GLU A 193 -13.48 -1.75 11.33
CA GLU A 193 -14.42 -2.88 11.34
C GLU A 193 -15.54 -2.63 12.37
N TYR A 194 -16.43 -1.67 12.12
CA TYR A 194 -17.71 -1.60 12.83
C TYR A 194 -18.72 -2.53 12.13
N GLY A 195 -18.49 -3.84 12.29
CA GLY A 195 -19.30 -4.88 11.65
C GLY A 195 -19.28 -6.23 12.36
N LEU A 196 -19.24 -6.28 13.69
CA LEU A 196 -19.46 -7.54 14.42
C LEU A 196 -20.94 -7.71 14.79
N PHE A 197 -21.58 -8.62 14.05
CA PHE A 197 -22.61 -9.59 14.45
C PHE A 197 -23.36 -9.35 15.77
N TRP A 198 -24.69 -9.22 15.67
CA TRP A 198 -25.67 -10.06 16.39
C TRP A 198 -26.93 -10.26 15.54
#